data_AF-A0A925SZA0-F1
#
_entry.id   AF-A0A925SZA0-F1
#
_cell.length_a   1.000
_cell.length_b   1.000
_cell.length_c   1.000
_cell.angle_alpha   90.00
_cell.angle_beta   90.00
_cell.angle_gamma   90.00
#
_symmetry.space_group_name_H-M   'P 1'
#
loop_
_entity.id
_entity.type
_entity.pdbx_description
1 polymer ?
#
loop_
_entity_poly.entity_id
_entity_poly.type
_entity_poly.pdbx_seq_one_letter_code
_entity_poly.pdbx_strand_id
1 'polypeptide(L)'
;MKGLIIVILLAAAGYFVYQKYAGGPPQTFENPVYGEMRMTASVGNREIEAAVFVRASDDLDCKGRGLLSWRETFEGCPSCKLQEPKCHAVLPPRYARLFDNVPIPSAYLSADAGNAAERDGRVVIYGLTDAEGAQMCELLKAEAAKKYEGKLTCIAPSGG
;
A
#
# COMPACT_ATOMS: atom_id res chain seq x y z
N MET A 1 -3.61 -37.97 17.85
CA MET A 1 -2.84 -37.03 17.00
C MET A 1 -3.64 -36.44 15.84
N LYS A 2 -4.43 -37.21 15.07
CA LYS A 2 -5.26 -36.68 13.96
C LYS A 2 -6.27 -35.59 14.38
N GLY A 3 -6.96 -35.76 15.53
CA GLY A 3 -7.91 -34.75 16.02
C GLY A 3 -7.26 -33.41 16.36
N LEU A 4 -6.02 -33.42 16.86
CA LEU A 4 -5.29 -32.19 17.20
C LEU A 4 -4.90 -31.39 15.95
N ILE A 5 -4.51 -32.09 14.87
CA ILE A 5 -4.17 -31.47 13.58
C ILE A 5 -5.41 -30.81 12.95
N ILE A 6 -6.56 -31.48 13.03
CA ILE A 6 -7.83 -30.94 12.51
C ILE A 6 -8.25 -29.67 13.27
N VAL A 7 -8.09 -29.66 14.60
CA VAL A 7 -8.40 -28.48 15.42
C VAL A 7 -7.46 -27.32 15.11
N ILE A 8 -6.15 -27.58 14.92
CA ILE A 8 -5.18 -26.55 14.55
C ILE A 8 -5.49 -25.96 13.17
N LEU A 9 -5.86 -26.80 12.19
CA LEU A 9 -6.24 -26.34 10.85
C LEU A 9 -7.54 -25.53 10.85
N LEU A 10 -8.53 -25.94 11.66
CA LEU A 10 -9.78 -25.19 11.81
C LEU A 10 -9.57 -23.86 12.55
N ALA A 11 -8.69 -23.81 13.55
CA ALA A 11 -8.34 -22.58 14.24
C ALA A 11 -7.58 -21.61 13.33
N ALA A 12 -6.64 -22.12 12.52
CA ALA A 12 -5.94 -21.32 11.51
C ALA A 12 -6.91 -20.79 10.46
N ALA A 13 -7.79 -21.64 9.91
CA ALA A 13 -8.81 -21.23 8.95
C ALA A 13 -9.79 -20.20 9.55
N GLY A 14 -10.24 -20.41 10.80
CA GLY A 14 -11.10 -19.49 11.53
C GLY A 14 -10.44 -18.14 11.78
N TYR A 15 -9.14 -18.11 12.10
CA TYR A 15 -8.36 -16.88 12.24
C TYR A 15 -8.25 -16.12 10.91
N PHE A 16 -7.98 -16.82 9.80
CA PHE A 16 -7.91 -16.20 8.47
C PHE A 16 -9.27 -15.65 8.02
N VAL A 17 -10.38 -16.35 8.30
CA VAL A 17 -11.74 -15.86 8.01
C VAL A 17 -12.09 -14.68 8.92
N TYR A 18 -11.84 -14.76 10.22
CA TYR A 18 -12.11 -13.67 11.15
C TYR A 18 -11.35 -12.40 10.76
N GLN A 19 -10.07 -12.52 10.40
CA GLN A 19 -9.28 -11.38 9.95
C GLN A 19 -9.73 -10.80 8.59
N LYS A 20 -10.41 -11.58 7.75
CA LYS A 20 -10.97 -11.12 6.48
C LYS A 20 -12.32 -10.40 6.66
N TYR A 21 -13.08 -10.72 7.71
CA TYR A 21 -14.42 -10.18 7.96
C TYR A 21 -14.53 -9.33 9.24
N ALA A 22 -13.45 -9.14 9.98
CA ALA A 22 -13.43 -8.24 11.13
C ALA A 22 -13.46 -6.79 10.64
N GLY A 23 -14.67 -6.25 10.47
CA GLY A 23 -14.95 -4.81 10.39
C GLY A 23 -14.70 -4.11 11.73
N GLY A 24 -13.54 -4.35 12.32
CA GLY A 24 -13.06 -3.73 13.55
C GLY A 24 -12.29 -2.43 13.27
N PRO A 25 -11.95 -1.67 14.31
CA PRO A 25 -11.17 -0.44 14.17
C PRO A 25 -9.80 -0.72 13.51
N PRO A 26 -9.17 0.30 12.90
CA PRO A 26 -7.83 0.20 12.33
C PRO A 26 -6.84 -0.42 13.32
N GLN A 27 -5.94 -1.27 12.83
CA GLN A 27 -4.88 -1.84 13.66
C GLN A 27 -3.81 -0.77 13.95
N THR A 28 -3.41 -0.66 15.21
CA THR A 28 -2.24 0.14 15.62
C THR A 28 -0.98 -0.73 15.63
N PHE A 29 0.11 -0.24 15.05
CA PHE A 29 1.36 -0.99 14.92
C PHE A 29 2.44 -0.40 15.83
N GLU A 30 2.79 -1.10 16.92
CA GLU A 30 3.90 -0.67 17.79
C GLU A 30 5.27 -0.88 17.13
N ASN A 31 5.43 -1.97 16.38
CA ASN A 31 6.66 -2.32 15.66
C ASN A 31 6.34 -2.70 14.21
N PRO A 32 6.04 -1.72 13.32
CA PRO A 32 5.59 -2.02 11.98
C PRO A 32 6.69 -2.64 11.12
N VAL A 33 6.29 -3.56 10.24
CA VAL A 33 7.05 -3.97 9.06
C VAL A 33 6.53 -3.15 7.87
N TYR A 34 7.42 -2.79 6.94
CA TYR A 34 7.09 -1.97 5.79
C TYR A 34 7.11 -2.79 4.50
N GLY A 35 5.98 -2.84 3.81
CA GLY A 35 5.93 -3.36 2.44
C GLY A 35 6.36 -2.29 1.45
N GLU A 36 7.13 -2.68 0.44
CA GLU A 36 7.51 -1.87 -0.71
C GLU A 36 7.16 -2.61 -2.00
N MET A 37 6.49 -1.92 -2.92
CA MET A 37 6.22 -2.41 -4.26
C MET A 37 6.53 -1.30 -5.25
N ARG A 38 7.24 -1.64 -6.33
CA ARG A 38 7.60 -0.70 -7.38
C ARG A 38 7.11 -1.18 -8.73
N MET A 39 6.72 -0.25 -9.56
CA MET A 39 6.27 -0.50 -10.91
C MET A 39 6.81 0.58 -11.83
N THR A 40 7.30 0.19 -13.01
CA THR A 40 7.71 1.16 -14.04
C THR A 40 6.86 1.04 -15.30
N ALA A 41 6.61 2.15 -15.97
CA ALA A 41 5.90 2.20 -17.24
C ALA A 41 6.60 3.18 -18.18
N SER A 42 6.71 2.81 -19.45
CA SER A 42 7.22 3.71 -20.49
C SER A 42 6.06 4.39 -21.20
N VAL A 43 6.04 5.73 -21.16
CA VAL A 43 5.01 6.56 -21.83
C VAL A 43 5.72 7.52 -22.77
N GLY A 44 5.67 7.23 -24.07
CA GLY A 44 6.46 7.95 -25.07
C GLY A 44 7.96 7.80 -24.80
N ASN A 45 8.65 8.93 -24.59
CA ASN A 45 10.09 8.98 -24.28
C ASN A 45 10.39 9.14 -22.77
N ARG A 46 9.40 8.98 -21.89
CA ARG A 46 9.57 9.09 -20.43
C ARG A 46 9.35 7.74 -19.75
N GLU A 47 10.11 7.50 -18.67
CA GLU A 47 9.86 6.42 -17.73
C GLU A 47 9.17 6.98 -16.50
N ILE A 48 8.06 6.36 -16.13
CA ILE A 48 7.26 6.69 -14.94
C ILE A 48 7.46 5.55 -13.94
N GLU A 49 7.76 5.88 -12.69
CA GLU A 49 7.85 4.89 -11.60
C GLU A 49 6.71 5.14 -10.60
N ALA A 50 5.90 4.14 -10.31
CA ALA A 50 5.03 4.12 -9.15
C ALA A 50 5.69 3.33 -8.02
N ALA A 51 5.76 3.90 -6.83
CA ALA A 51 6.25 3.26 -5.62
C ALA A 51 5.15 3.27 -4.55
N VAL A 52 4.82 2.08 -4.05
CA VAL A 52 3.87 1.89 -2.97
C VAL A 52 4.60 1.43 -1.72
N PHE A 53 4.30 2.10 -0.61
CA PHE A 53 4.79 1.74 0.72
C PHE A 53 3.61 1.48 1.63
N VAL A 54 3.64 0.41 2.42
CA VAL A 54 2.57 0.07 3.38
C VAL A 54 3.13 -0.23 4.76
N ARG A 55 2.41 0.16 5.82
CA ARG A 55 2.68 -0.32 7.20
C ARG A 55 1.89 -1.60 7.45
N ALA A 56 2.57 -2.63 7.95
CA ALA A 56 2.01 -3.93 8.30
C ALA A 56 2.40 -4.31 9.73
N SER A 57 1.65 -5.23 10.35
CA SER A 57 1.91 -5.67 11.74
C SER A 57 3.17 -6.51 11.87
N ASP A 58 3.45 -7.30 10.84
CA ASP A 58 4.53 -8.30 10.82
C ASP A 58 4.83 -8.71 9.37
N ASP A 59 5.81 -9.60 9.19
CA ASP A 59 6.22 -10.08 7.88
C ASP A 59 5.13 -10.89 7.14
N LEU A 60 4.28 -11.62 7.88
CA LEU A 60 3.21 -12.42 7.28
C LEU A 60 2.13 -11.50 6.72
N ASP A 61 1.76 -10.47 7.48
CA ASP A 61 0.82 -9.45 7.06
C ASP A 61 1.35 -8.61 5.88
N CYS A 62 2.65 -8.29 5.90
CA CYS A 62 3.33 -7.58 4.81
C CYS A 62 3.28 -8.38 3.50
N LYS A 63 3.72 -9.64 3.51
CA LYS A 63 3.73 -10.53 2.33
C LYS A 63 2.34 -10.92 1.86
N GLY A 64 1.37 -10.94 2.78
CA GLY A 64 -0.03 -11.18 2.51
C GLY A 64 -0.74 -9.89 2.10
N ARG A 65 -1.61 -9.40 2.99
CA ARG A 65 -2.59 -8.35 2.71
C ARG A 65 -1.97 -7.02 2.32
N GLY A 66 -0.85 -6.65 2.94
CA GLY A 66 -0.21 -5.36 2.73
C GLY A 66 0.14 -5.12 1.26
N LEU A 67 0.71 -6.13 0.60
CA LEU A 67 1.16 -6.02 -0.79
C LEU A 67 0.12 -6.56 -1.80
N LEU A 68 -0.68 -7.57 -1.44
CA LEU A 68 -1.69 -8.16 -2.34
C LEU A 68 -2.76 -7.14 -2.77
N SER A 69 -3.24 -6.33 -1.83
CA SER A 69 -4.30 -5.34 -2.09
C SER A 69 -3.91 -4.33 -3.17
N TRP A 70 -2.65 -3.88 -3.16
CA TRP A 70 -2.13 -2.97 -4.17
C TRP A 70 -1.73 -3.67 -5.47
N ARG A 71 -1.27 -4.93 -5.39
CA ARG A 71 -0.91 -5.69 -6.59
C ARG A 71 -2.09 -5.84 -7.56
N GLU A 72 -3.29 -6.13 -7.06
CA GLU A 72 -4.50 -6.21 -7.89
C GLU A 72 -4.80 -4.89 -8.64
N THR A 73 -4.54 -3.74 -8.01
CA THR A 73 -4.71 -2.41 -8.64
C THR A 73 -3.77 -2.23 -9.83
N PHE A 74 -2.60 -2.86 -9.84
CA PHE A 74 -1.57 -2.68 -10.87
C PHE A 74 -1.51 -3.79 -11.92
N GLU A 75 -2.05 -4.97 -11.64
CA GLU A 75 -2.14 -6.06 -12.63
C GLU A 75 -2.96 -5.68 -13.88
N GLY A 76 -3.78 -4.62 -13.81
CA GLY A 76 -4.49 -4.04 -14.95
C GLY A 76 -3.63 -3.27 -15.96
N CYS A 77 -2.32 -3.11 -15.74
CA CYS A 77 -1.43 -2.36 -16.63
C CYS A 77 -0.50 -3.28 -17.45
N PRO A 78 -0.85 -3.61 -18.71
CA PRO A 78 -0.07 -4.56 -19.53
C PRO A 78 1.30 -4.03 -19.96
N SER A 79 1.51 -2.71 -19.96
CA SER A 79 2.79 -2.07 -20.27
C SER A 79 3.66 -1.82 -19.04
N CYS A 80 3.15 -2.15 -17.84
CA CYS A 80 3.86 -1.92 -16.60
C CYS A 80 4.76 -3.11 -16.23
N LYS A 81 5.97 -2.80 -15.75
CA LYS A 81 6.91 -3.76 -15.20
C LYS A 81 6.86 -3.69 -13.68
N LEU A 82 6.20 -4.67 -13.08
CA LEU A 82 6.18 -4.82 -11.63
C LEU A 82 7.51 -5.41 -11.15
N GLN A 83 8.17 -4.72 -10.21
CA GLN A 83 9.33 -5.26 -9.51
C GLN A 83 8.89 -6.20 -8.39
N GLU A 84 9.78 -7.11 -7.98
CA GLU A 84 9.49 -8.02 -6.87
C GLU A 84 9.17 -7.22 -5.59
N PRO A 85 8.00 -7.44 -4.97
CA PRO A 85 7.63 -6.76 -3.72
C PRO A 85 8.59 -7.15 -2.57
N LYS A 86 8.86 -6.21 -1.68
CA LYS A 86 9.81 -6.38 -0.57
C LYS A 86 9.15 -6.04 0.76
N CYS A 87 9.60 -6.70 1.83
CA CYS A 87 9.25 -6.36 3.20
C CYS A 87 10.51 -5.92 3.93
N HIS A 88 10.42 -4.80 4.64
CA HIS A 88 11.52 -4.15 5.33
C HIS A 88 11.17 -3.97 6.79
N ALA A 89 12.04 -4.42 7.70
CA ALA A 89 11.91 -4.08 9.12
C ALA A 89 12.05 -2.57 9.37
N VAL A 90 12.88 -1.89 8.55
CA VAL A 90 13.09 -0.45 8.61
C VAL A 90 13.07 0.11 7.19
N LEU A 91 12.24 1.12 6.96
CA LEU A 91 12.17 1.82 5.68
C LEU A 91 13.24 2.93 5.62
N PRO A 92 13.88 3.17 4.47
CA PRO A 92 14.79 4.31 4.31
C PRO A 92 14.14 5.63 4.75
N PRO A 93 14.86 6.54 5.44
CA PRO A 93 14.26 7.75 6.02
C PRO A 93 13.48 8.63 5.04
N ARG A 94 13.94 8.70 3.78
CA ARG A 94 13.27 9.45 2.71
C ARG A 94 11.86 8.95 2.38
N TYR A 95 11.57 7.68 2.63
CA TYR A 95 10.25 7.08 2.42
C TYR A 95 9.48 6.95 3.73
N ALA A 96 10.17 6.76 4.86
CA ALA A 96 9.54 6.74 6.18
C ALA A 96 8.74 8.03 6.46
N ARG A 97 9.32 9.20 6.13
CA ARG A 97 8.66 10.52 6.27
C ARG A 97 7.36 10.69 5.46
N LEU A 98 7.08 9.82 4.49
CA LEU A 98 5.82 9.88 3.74
C LEU A 98 4.63 9.52 4.64
N PHE A 99 4.85 8.71 5.68
CA PHE A 99 3.82 8.37 6.67
C PHE A 99 3.47 9.54 7.59
N ASP A 100 4.35 10.54 7.69
CA ASP A 100 4.09 11.80 8.39
C ASP A 100 3.42 12.85 7.48
N ASN A 101 3.02 12.45 6.26
CA ASN A 101 2.35 13.28 5.27
C ASN A 101 3.14 14.54 4.88
N VAL A 102 4.47 14.45 4.94
CA VAL A 102 5.37 15.56 4.57
C VAL A 102 5.44 15.69 3.05
N PRO A 103 5.32 16.90 2.48
CA PRO A 103 5.54 17.14 1.06
C PRO A 103 6.92 16.67 0.58
N ILE A 104 6.99 16.17 -0.66
CA ILE A 104 8.23 15.82 -1.36
C ILE A 104 8.20 16.43 -2.78
N PRO A 105 9.29 16.38 -3.57
CA PRO A 105 9.29 16.79 -4.98
C PRO A 105 8.48 15.87 -5.92
N SER A 106 7.31 15.42 -5.47
CA SER A 106 6.26 14.73 -6.23
C SER A 106 4.96 14.76 -5.42
N ALA A 107 3.81 14.76 -6.10
CA ALA A 107 2.54 14.49 -5.46
C ALA A 107 2.44 13.01 -5.08
N TYR A 108 1.78 12.70 -3.97
CA TYR A 108 1.52 11.32 -3.58
C TYR A 108 0.20 11.16 -2.84
N LEU A 109 -0.36 9.95 -2.96
CA LEU A 109 -1.55 9.57 -2.22
C LEU A 109 -1.17 9.02 -0.85
N SER A 110 -1.75 9.59 0.19
CA SER A 110 -1.81 9.04 1.53
C SER A 110 -3.13 8.30 1.72
N ALA A 111 -3.05 7.03 2.07
CA ALA A 111 -4.18 6.21 2.48
C ALA A 111 -3.97 5.80 3.94
N ASP A 112 -4.84 6.25 4.85
CA ASP A 112 -4.81 5.85 6.27
C ASP A 112 -5.92 4.83 6.51
N ALA A 113 -5.62 3.73 7.19
CA ALA A 113 -6.56 2.63 7.39
C ALA A 113 -7.84 3.08 8.11
N GLY A 114 -9.00 2.71 7.56
CA GLY A 114 -10.33 2.97 8.14
C GLY A 114 -10.90 1.77 8.92
N ASN A 115 -10.40 0.57 8.65
CA ASN A 115 -10.81 -0.67 9.31
C ASN A 115 -9.61 -1.62 9.50
N ALA A 116 -9.84 -2.75 10.18
CA ALA A 116 -8.78 -3.73 10.48
C ALA A 116 -8.22 -4.49 9.25
N ALA A 117 -8.92 -4.47 8.11
CA ALA A 117 -8.46 -5.11 6.87
C ALA A 117 -7.54 -4.18 6.05
N GLU A 118 -7.67 -2.87 6.23
CA GLU A 118 -6.88 -1.86 5.55
C GLU A 118 -5.52 -1.62 6.20
N ARG A 119 -4.61 -1.04 5.43
CA ARG A 119 -3.24 -0.72 5.86
C ARG A 119 -2.91 0.68 5.43
N ASP A 120 -2.23 1.41 6.31
CA ASP A 120 -1.70 2.71 5.95
C ASP A 120 -0.75 2.54 4.77
N GLY A 121 -1.05 3.22 3.68
CA GLY A 121 -0.36 3.14 2.41
C GLY A 121 0.06 4.52 1.91
N ARG A 122 1.19 4.57 1.20
CA ARG A 122 1.69 5.76 0.50
C ARG A 122 1.99 5.38 -0.94
N VAL A 123 1.35 6.04 -1.90
CA VAL A 123 1.56 5.79 -3.33
C VAL A 123 2.18 7.03 -3.97
N VAL A 124 3.45 6.93 -4.33
CA VAL A 124 4.21 8.00 -4.97
C VAL A 124 4.39 7.66 -6.44
N ILE A 125 4.27 8.66 -7.32
CA ILE A 125 4.58 8.51 -8.75
C ILE A 125 5.71 9.46 -9.12
N TYR A 126 6.81 8.93 -9.60
CA TYR A 126 7.97 9.69 -10.11
C TYR A 126 7.94 9.79 -11.63
N GLY A 127 8.62 10.80 -12.17
CA GLY A 127 8.70 11.06 -13.62
C GLY A 127 7.57 11.91 -14.19
N LEU A 128 6.68 12.40 -13.33
CA LEU A 128 5.60 13.33 -13.67
C LEU A 128 5.98 14.77 -13.33
N THR A 129 5.41 15.71 -14.08
CA THR A 129 5.37 17.12 -13.68
C THR A 129 4.42 17.34 -12.50
N ASP A 130 4.52 18.47 -11.79
CA ASP A 130 3.63 18.77 -10.66
C ASP A 130 2.14 18.71 -11.02
N ALA A 131 1.77 19.23 -12.20
CA ALA A 131 0.40 19.21 -12.70
C ALA A 131 -0.09 17.78 -13.01
N GLU A 132 0.75 16.97 -13.67
CA GLU A 132 0.44 15.57 -13.95
C GLU A 132 0.34 14.75 -12.65
N GLY A 133 1.26 14.97 -11.71
CA GLY A 133 1.27 14.30 -10.41
C GLY A 133 0.01 14.62 -9.60
N ALA A 134 -0.40 15.89 -9.54
CA ALA A 134 -1.62 16.29 -8.86
C ALA A 134 -2.87 15.63 -9.48
N GLN A 135 -2.98 15.62 -10.81
CA GLN A 135 -4.08 14.96 -11.51
C GLN A 135 -4.09 13.45 -11.26
N MET A 136 -2.93 12.79 -11.40
CA MET A 136 -2.80 11.36 -11.17
C MET A 136 -3.10 10.97 -9.73
N CYS A 137 -2.73 11.80 -8.75
CA CYS A 137 -3.08 11.55 -7.36
C CYS A 137 -4.60 11.55 -7.14
N GLU A 138 -5.31 12.56 -7.65
CA GLU A 138 -6.77 12.61 -7.50
C GLU A 138 -7.48 11.47 -8.25
N LEU A 139 -6.95 11.03 -9.40
CA LEU A 139 -7.44 9.83 -10.08
C LEU A 139 -7.23 8.56 -9.24
N LEU A 140 -6.04 8.37 -8.67
CA LEU A 140 -5.77 7.24 -7.78
C LEU A 140 -6.65 7.26 -6.54
N LYS A 141 -6.86 8.44 -5.95
CA LYS A 141 -7.75 8.64 -4.82
C LYS A 141 -9.19 8.26 -5.16
N ALA A 142 -9.70 8.69 -6.30
CA ALA A 142 -11.05 8.35 -6.75
C ALA A 142 -11.21 6.84 -7.00
N GLU A 143 -10.18 6.18 -7.54
CA GLU A 143 -10.18 4.73 -7.73
C GLU A 143 -10.12 3.98 -6.39
N ALA A 144 -9.20 4.36 -5.51
CA ALA A 144 -9.05 3.77 -4.18
C ALA A 144 -10.32 3.92 -3.34
N ALA A 145 -11.01 5.06 -3.42
CA ALA A 145 -12.25 5.33 -2.69
C ALA A 145 -13.40 4.36 -3.01
N LYS A 146 -13.31 3.58 -4.11
CA LYS A 146 -14.31 2.55 -4.44
C LYS A 146 -14.26 1.34 -3.52
N LYS A 147 -13.11 1.07 -2.90
CA LYS A 147 -12.85 -0.13 -2.09
C LYS A 147 -12.26 0.18 -0.71
N TYR A 148 -11.65 1.36 -0.56
CA TYR A 148 -10.96 1.79 0.64
C TYR A 148 -11.87 2.75 1.43
N GLU A 149 -12.19 2.37 2.66
CA GLU A 149 -13.05 3.10 3.60
C GLU A 149 -12.26 4.14 4.40
N GLY A 150 -10.96 3.93 4.55
CA GLY A 150 -10.07 4.84 5.26
C GLY A 150 -9.85 6.20 4.59
N LYS A 151 -9.17 7.09 5.30
CA LYS A 151 -8.96 8.47 4.83
C LYS A 151 -7.95 8.47 3.68
N LEU A 152 -8.38 9.00 2.54
CA LEU A 152 -7.55 9.20 1.35
C LEU A 152 -7.23 10.68 1.15
N THR A 153 -5.95 11.04 1.12
CA THR A 153 -5.50 12.43 0.99
C THR A 153 -4.39 12.53 -0.06
N CYS A 154 -4.54 13.44 -1.02
CA CYS A 154 -3.46 13.80 -1.91
C CYS A 154 -2.56 14.85 -1.26
N ILE A 155 -1.28 14.51 -1.10
CA ILE A 155 -0.27 15.43 -0.59
C ILE A 155 0.36 16.13 -1.79
N ALA A 156 0.28 17.46 -1.78
CA ALA A 156 0.84 18.30 -2.84
C ALA A 156 2.38 18.19 -2.89
N PRO A 157 3.00 18.38 -4.07
CA PRO A 157 4.44 18.45 -4.16
C PRO A 157 4.96 19.64 -3.35
N SER A 158 6.20 19.58 -2.88
CA SER A 158 6.81 20.61 -2.03
C SER A 158 7.07 21.95 -2.74
N GLY A 159 6.67 22.10 -4.01
CA GLY A 159 7.08 23.19 -4.88
C GLY A 159 8.55 23.05 -5.29
N GLY A 160 8.82 23.15 -6.59
CA GLY A 160 10.16 23.37 -7.15
C GLY A 160 10.31 24.80 -7.59
#